data_AF-A0A6H0Y280-F1
#
_entry.id   AF-A0A6H0Y280-F1
#
_cell.length_a   1.000
_cell.length_b   1.000
_cell.length_c   1.000
_cell.angle_alpha   90.00
_cell.angle_beta   90.00
_cell.angle_gamma   90.00
#
_symmetry.space_group_name_H-M   'P 1'
#
loop_
_entity.id
_entity.type
_entity.pdbx_description
1 polymer ?
#
loop_
_entity_poly.entity_id
_entity_poly.type
_entity_poly.pdbx_seq_one_letter_code
_entity_poly.pdbx_strand_id
1 'polypeptide(L)'
;MSKKQPFAPLLCVVDFHHARGPEIEHWIGDDAGIDPTIENDWSLIPYMALPDGAHTSTEEFSYFTLVYKAKEGADVEPTSVFGISCTQQLDASELLFRPVDVTRSAVQKAVVAITDRPQDFSALREKLSIVTRAWFAQKDFRDIEILQVALSREPGG
;
A
#
# COMPACT_ATOMS: atom_id res chain seq x y z
N MET A 1 -24.41 -3.22 24.93
CA MET A 1 -23.99 -3.26 23.52
C MET A 1 -22.48 -3.10 23.52
N SER A 2 -21.73 -4.10 23.05
CA SER A 2 -20.28 -3.96 22.87
C SER A 2 -20.01 -2.83 21.88
N LYS A 3 -19.01 -1.98 22.15
CA LYS A 3 -18.60 -0.93 21.21
C LYS A 3 -17.82 -1.64 20.10
N LYS A 4 -18.46 -1.80 18.93
CA LYS A 4 -17.81 -2.31 17.72
C LYS A 4 -16.52 -1.55 17.45
N GLN A 5 -15.46 -2.28 17.10
CA GLN A 5 -14.17 -1.66 16.82
C GLN A 5 -14.17 -1.07 15.41
N PRO A 6 -13.57 0.12 15.23
CA PRO A 6 -13.37 0.70 13.91
C PRO A 6 -12.36 -0.14 13.11
N PHE A 7 -12.38 0.00 11.78
CA PHE A 7 -11.38 -0.63 10.93
C PHE A 7 -9.98 -0.11 11.29
N ALA A 8 -9.03 -1.03 11.47
CA ALA A 8 -7.63 -0.67 11.65
C ALA A 8 -7.02 -0.37 10.26
N PRO A 9 -6.44 0.82 10.05
CA PRO A 9 -5.81 1.15 8.77
C PRO A 9 -4.74 0.14 8.38
N LEU A 10 -4.65 -0.15 7.08
CA LEU A 10 -3.66 -1.06 6.51
C LEU A 10 -2.78 -0.33 5.50
N LEU A 11 -1.53 -0.76 5.40
CA LEU A 11 -0.63 -0.40 4.31
C LEU A 11 -0.26 -1.66 3.53
N CYS A 12 -0.11 -1.54 2.22
CA CYS A 12 0.59 -2.56 1.44
C CYS A 12 1.54 -1.94 0.41
N VAL A 13 2.55 -2.72 0.04
CA VAL A 13 3.47 -2.40 -1.05
C VAL A 13 3.06 -3.23 -2.26
N VAL A 14 2.90 -2.58 -3.41
CA VAL A 14 2.67 -3.23 -4.69
C VAL A 14 3.92 -3.06 -5.56
N ASP A 15 4.48 -4.16 -6.04
CA ASP A 15 5.58 -4.20 -6.99
C ASP A 15 5.08 -4.45 -8.42
N PHE A 16 5.80 -3.97 -9.43
CA PHE A 16 5.59 -4.37 -10.82
C PHE A 16 6.65 -5.38 -11.28
N HIS A 17 6.27 -6.65 -11.32
CA HIS A 17 7.13 -7.68 -11.89
C HIS A 17 6.96 -7.76 -13.42
N HIS A 18 8.03 -7.51 -14.16
CA HIS A 18 8.00 -7.40 -15.62
C HIS A 18 7.36 -8.57 -16.39
N ALA A 19 7.36 -9.78 -15.83
CA ALA A 19 6.76 -10.97 -16.44
C ALA A 19 5.41 -11.39 -15.83
N ARG A 20 5.09 -10.93 -14.61
CA ARG A 20 3.92 -11.39 -13.84
C ARG A 20 2.86 -10.29 -13.66
N GLY A 21 3.24 -9.05 -13.92
CA GLY A 21 2.40 -7.88 -13.67
C GLY A 21 2.55 -7.37 -12.25
N PRO A 22 1.60 -6.52 -11.80
CA PRO A 22 1.63 -5.94 -10.47
C PRO A 22 1.23 -6.99 -9.40
N GLU A 23 1.95 -7.01 -8.28
CA GLU A 23 1.75 -7.95 -7.18
C GLU A 23 1.91 -7.26 -5.83
N ILE A 24 1.17 -7.70 -4.80
CA ILE A 24 1.42 -7.24 -3.43
C ILE A 24 2.68 -7.92 -2.91
N GLU A 25 3.64 -7.14 -2.43
CA GLU A 25 4.91 -7.60 -1.88
C GLU A 25 4.85 -7.72 -0.35
N HIS A 26 4.22 -6.73 0.32
CA HIS A 26 4.14 -6.65 1.78
C HIS A 26 2.78 -6.12 2.24
N TRP A 27 2.27 -6.68 3.33
CA TRP A 27 1.22 -6.08 4.14
C TRP A 27 1.82 -5.54 5.45
N ILE A 28 1.31 -4.40 5.91
CA ILE A 28 1.73 -3.72 7.13
C ILE A 28 0.46 -3.35 7.90
N GLY A 29 0.42 -3.69 9.18
CA GLY A 29 -0.75 -3.51 10.04
C GLY A 29 -1.69 -4.71 10.12
N ASP A 30 -1.39 -5.80 9.41
CA ASP A 30 -2.05 -7.07 9.63
C ASP A 30 -1.34 -7.85 10.75
N ASP A 31 -2.00 -7.98 11.90
CA ASP A 31 -1.51 -8.75 13.04
C ASP A 31 -1.93 -10.23 12.99
N ALA A 32 -2.77 -10.62 12.02
CA ALA A 32 -3.39 -11.95 12.01
C ALA A 32 -2.57 -13.02 11.27
N GLY A 33 -1.58 -12.63 10.47
CA GLY A 33 -0.82 -13.55 9.62
C GLY A 33 -1.67 -14.20 8.53
N ILE A 34 -2.80 -13.58 8.19
CA ILE A 34 -3.71 -14.02 7.13
C ILE A 34 -3.76 -12.89 6.10
N ASP A 35 -3.45 -13.21 4.85
CA ASP A 35 -3.45 -12.22 3.76
C ASP A 35 -4.82 -11.53 3.63
N PRO A 36 -4.91 -10.21 3.91
CA PRO A 36 -6.15 -9.44 3.79
C PRO A 36 -6.79 -9.53 2.41
N THR A 37 -5.99 -9.80 1.37
CA THR A 37 -6.44 -10.03 0.00
C THR A 37 -7.42 -11.19 -0.09
N ILE A 38 -7.11 -12.30 0.59
CA ILE A 38 -7.90 -13.53 0.55
C ILE A 38 -9.19 -13.34 1.35
N GLU A 39 -9.10 -12.75 2.54
CA GLU A 39 -10.26 -12.55 3.41
C GLU A 39 -11.30 -11.59 2.80
N ASN A 40 -10.87 -10.63 1.99
CA ASN A 40 -11.72 -9.53 1.51
C ASN A 40 -11.92 -9.48 -0.02
N ASP A 41 -11.44 -10.48 -0.76
CA ASP A 41 -11.43 -10.52 -2.24
C ASP A 41 -10.72 -9.31 -2.88
N TRP A 42 -9.62 -8.84 -2.30
CA TRP A 42 -8.91 -7.64 -2.79
C TRP A 42 -7.85 -7.91 -3.86
N SER A 43 -8.01 -8.97 -4.66
CA SER A 43 -7.01 -9.41 -5.65
C SER A 43 -6.74 -8.39 -6.76
N LEU A 44 -7.61 -7.39 -6.91
CA LEU A 44 -7.46 -6.31 -7.89
C LEU A 44 -6.66 -5.11 -7.38
N ILE A 45 -6.29 -5.05 -6.09
CA ILE A 45 -5.47 -3.95 -5.54
C ILE A 45 -4.23 -3.67 -6.39
N PRO A 46 -3.44 -4.67 -6.84
CA PRO A 46 -2.23 -4.40 -7.60
C PRO A 46 -2.48 -3.57 -8.87
N TYR A 47 -3.53 -3.90 -9.61
CA TYR A 47 -3.91 -3.22 -10.84
C TYR A 47 -4.53 -1.84 -10.58
N MET A 48 -5.22 -1.65 -9.46
CA MET A 48 -5.74 -0.34 -9.07
C MET A 48 -4.65 0.60 -8.53
N ALA A 49 -3.59 0.05 -7.92
CA ALA A 49 -2.46 0.81 -7.41
C ALA A 49 -1.47 1.22 -8.51
N LEU A 50 -1.31 0.38 -9.54
CA LEU A 50 -0.41 0.60 -10.66
C LEU A 50 -1.18 0.57 -12.00
N PRO A 51 -1.99 1.60 -12.32
CA PRO A 51 -2.67 1.65 -13.61
C PRO A 51 -1.66 1.78 -14.77
N ASP A 52 -1.85 0.97 -15.82
CA ASP A 52 -1.04 1.00 -17.03
C ASP A 52 -1.12 2.40 -17.68
N GLY A 53 0.01 3.12 -17.70
CA GLY A 53 0.08 4.50 -18.19
C GLY A 53 0.96 5.44 -17.37
N ALA A 54 1.35 5.02 -16.16
CA ALA A 54 2.30 5.72 -15.30
C ALA A 54 3.74 5.65 -15.86
N HIS A 55 4.00 6.33 -16.98
CA HIS A 55 5.29 6.28 -17.69
C HIS A 55 6.04 7.63 -17.70
N THR A 56 5.44 8.70 -17.18
CA THR A 56 5.97 10.07 -17.32
C THR A 56 6.04 10.88 -16.03
N SER A 57 5.47 10.39 -14.94
CA SER A 57 5.46 11.08 -13.64
C SER A 57 6.39 10.38 -12.64
N THR A 58 7.21 11.15 -11.92
CA THR A 58 8.02 10.64 -10.80
C THR A 58 7.17 10.18 -9.62
N GLU A 59 5.95 10.69 -9.52
CA GLU A 59 4.97 10.37 -8.50
C GLU A 59 3.55 10.41 -9.09
N GLU A 60 2.73 9.41 -8.79
CA GLU A 60 1.34 9.35 -9.23
C GLU A 60 0.45 8.80 -8.12
N PHE A 61 -0.81 9.25 -8.07
CA PHE A 61 -1.79 8.77 -7.10
C PHE A 61 -3.00 8.15 -7.78
N SER A 62 -3.40 6.97 -7.29
CA SER A 62 -4.70 6.36 -7.64
C SER A 62 -5.56 6.18 -6.41
N TYR A 63 -6.87 6.36 -6.59
CA TYR A 63 -7.88 6.28 -5.53
C TYR A 63 -8.92 5.22 -5.91
N PHE A 64 -9.27 4.37 -4.96
CA PHE A 64 -10.24 3.30 -5.18
C PHE A 64 -11.02 2.97 -3.90
N THR A 65 -12.15 2.28 -4.06
CA THR A 65 -12.99 1.83 -2.95
C THR A 65 -12.98 0.30 -2.93
N LEU A 66 -12.93 -0.26 -1.72
CA LEU A 66 -12.93 -1.68 -1.45
C LEU A 66 -14.06 -2.01 -0.46
N VAL A 67 -14.46 -3.28 -0.44
CA VAL A 67 -15.36 -3.81 0.58
C VAL A 67 -14.51 -4.58 1.59
N TYR A 68 -14.48 -4.13 2.84
CA TYR A 68 -13.97 -4.92 3.94
C TYR A 68 -15.09 -5.82 4.43
N LYS A 69 -14.91 -7.14 4.36
CA LYS A 69 -15.96 -8.12 4.71
C LYS A 69 -16.08 -8.36 6.21
N ALA A 70 -15.18 -7.77 6.99
CA ALA A 70 -14.93 -8.12 8.39
C ALA A 70 -14.53 -9.59 8.59
N LYS A 71 -13.58 -9.80 9.50
CA LYS A 71 -13.13 -11.14 9.82
C LYS A 71 -14.22 -11.91 10.54
N GLU A 72 -14.42 -13.17 10.16
CA GLU A 72 -15.38 -14.05 10.84
C GLU A 72 -15.03 -14.15 12.33
N GLY A 73 -15.95 -13.73 13.21
CA GLY A 73 -15.73 -13.69 14.66
C GLY A 73 -15.06 -12.43 15.22
N ALA A 74 -14.73 -11.43 14.38
CA ALA A 74 -14.29 -10.12 14.87
C ALA A 74 -15.48 -9.21 15.25
N ASP A 75 -15.28 -8.32 16.22
CA ASP A 75 -16.26 -7.28 16.61
C ASP A 75 -16.16 -6.05 15.67
N VAL A 76 -16.10 -6.33 14.36
CA VAL A 76 -16.06 -5.33 13.27
C VAL A 76 -17.13 -5.73 12.24
N GLU A 77 -17.84 -4.77 11.69
CA GLU A 77 -18.86 -5.04 10.66
C GLU A 77 -18.30 -4.87 9.25
N PRO A 78 -18.86 -5.58 8.26
CA PRO A 78 -18.56 -5.30 6.87
C PRO A 78 -18.79 -3.81 6.55
N THR A 79 -17.83 -3.18 5.88
CA THR A 79 -17.87 -1.74 5.59
C THR A 79 -17.14 -1.41 4.31
N SER A 80 -17.37 -0.22 3.78
CA SER A 80 -16.55 0.34 2.71
C SER A 80 -15.26 0.89 3.29
N VAL A 81 -14.14 0.52 2.69
CA VAL A 81 -12.83 1.14 2.96
C VAL A 81 -12.30 1.73 1.67
N PHE A 82 -11.38 2.67 1.81
CA PHE A 82 -10.89 3.48 0.70
C PHE A 82 -9.38 3.34 0.60
N GLY A 83 -8.92 3.01 -0.60
CA GLY A 83 -7.52 2.89 -0.94
C GLY A 83 -7.00 4.16 -1.62
N ILE A 84 -5.83 4.62 -1.18
CA ILE A 84 -5.01 5.60 -1.89
C ILE A 84 -3.63 5.00 -2.12
N SER A 85 -3.17 5.00 -3.36
CA SER A 85 -1.83 4.57 -3.73
C SER A 85 -0.96 5.77 -4.08
N CYS A 86 0.32 5.69 -3.74
CA CYS A 86 1.37 6.59 -4.20
C CYS A 86 2.41 5.75 -4.95
N THR A 87 2.46 5.92 -6.26
CA THR A 87 3.36 5.20 -7.17
C THR A 87 4.61 6.02 -7.41
N GLN A 88 5.77 5.38 -7.34
CA GLN A 88 7.04 5.96 -7.76
C GLN A 88 7.85 5.00 -8.61
N GLN A 89 8.85 5.57 -9.28
CA GLN A 89 9.84 4.84 -10.08
C GLN A 89 11.25 5.25 -9.69
N LEU A 90 12.17 4.30 -9.76
CA LEU A 90 13.60 4.51 -9.57
C LEU A 90 14.36 3.80 -10.69
N ASP A 91 15.45 4.40 -11.17
CA ASP A 91 16.34 3.70 -12.09
C ASP A 91 16.98 2.49 -11.38
N ALA A 92 16.92 1.32 -11.99
CA ALA A 92 17.42 0.08 -11.42
C ALA A 92 18.94 0.12 -11.16
N SER A 93 19.67 1.03 -11.80
CA SER A 93 21.10 1.28 -11.54
C SER A 93 21.37 2.05 -10.24
N GLU A 94 20.36 2.73 -9.67
CA GLU A 94 20.49 3.44 -8.40
C GLU A 94 20.28 2.55 -7.18
N LEU A 95 19.74 1.34 -7.36
CA LEU A 95 19.48 0.41 -6.26
C LEU A 95 20.78 0.00 -5.55
N LEU A 96 20.79 0.12 -4.22
CA LEU A 96 21.87 -0.41 -3.37
C LEU A 96 21.86 -1.94 -3.37
N PHE A 97 20.67 -2.53 -3.47
CA PHE A 97 20.48 -3.95 -3.66
C PHE A 97 19.56 -4.17 -4.87
N ARG A 98 20.10 -4.73 -5.94
CA ARG A 98 19.35 -5.09 -7.14
C ARG A 98 19.05 -6.59 -7.15
N PRO A 99 17.77 -7.00 -6.95
CA PRO A 99 17.35 -8.39 -7.09
C PRO A 99 17.60 -8.92 -8.52
N VAL A 100 17.83 -10.23 -8.64
CA VAL A 100 18.18 -10.89 -9.92
C VAL A 100 17.05 -10.85 -10.95
N ASP A 101 15.82 -10.74 -10.49
CA ASP A 101 14.59 -10.65 -11.27
C ASP A 101 14.28 -9.22 -11.76
N VAL A 102 15.03 -8.21 -11.29
CA VAL A 102 14.98 -6.84 -11.82
C VAL A 102 15.77 -6.76 -13.13
N THR A 103 15.09 -7.06 -14.23
CA THR A 103 15.66 -7.05 -15.59
C THR A 103 15.40 -5.75 -16.35
N ARG A 104 14.42 -4.95 -15.95
CA ARG A 104 14.11 -3.64 -16.53
C ARG A 104 15.09 -2.56 -16.08
N SER A 105 15.09 -1.43 -16.79
CA SER A 105 15.91 -0.25 -16.46
C SER A 105 15.36 0.55 -15.29
N ALA A 106 14.09 0.36 -14.93
CA ALA A 106 13.46 1.00 -13.79
C ALA A 106 12.66 -0.02 -12.98
N VAL A 107 12.62 0.23 -11.68
CA VAL A 107 11.72 -0.42 -10.73
C VAL A 107 10.56 0.52 -10.44
N GLN A 108 9.34 -0.02 -10.46
CA GLN A 108 8.11 0.71 -10.21
C GLN A 108 7.38 0.04 -9.06
N LYS A 109 7.05 0.82 -8.02
CA LYS A 109 6.30 0.34 -6.86
C LYS A 109 5.29 1.38 -6.41
N ALA A 110 4.23 0.91 -5.76
CA ALA A 110 3.26 1.76 -5.09
C ALA A 110 3.17 1.40 -3.61
N VAL A 111 3.05 2.43 -2.76
CA VAL A 111 2.61 2.26 -1.38
C VAL A 111 1.13 2.59 -1.33
N VAL A 112 0.31 1.68 -0.81
CA VAL A 112 -1.14 1.80 -0.73
C VAL A 112 -1.55 1.92 0.72
N ALA A 113 -2.32 2.96 1.06
CA ALA A 113 -2.99 3.08 2.35
C ALA A 113 -4.49 2.79 2.20
N ILE A 114 -5.03 2.01 3.13
CA ILE A 114 -6.44 1.63 3.20
C ILE A 114 -7.01 2.12 4.52
N THR A 115 -8.16 2.81 4.49
CA THR A 115 -8.81 3.38 5.68
C THR A 115 -10.34 3.44 5.50
N ASP A 116 -11.10 3.42 6.60
CA ASP A 116 -12.53 3.70 6.62
C ASP A 116 -12.85 5.19 6.87
N ARG A 117 -11.81 6.04 6.99
CA ARG A 117 -11.90 7.49 7.24
C ARG A 117 -11.56 8.33 6.01
N PRO A 118 -12.49 8.50 5.04
CA PRO A 118 -12.23 9.27 3.82
C PRO A 118 -12.03 10.78 4.08
N GLN A 119 -12.50 11.30 5.22
CA GLN A 119 -12.33 12.71 5.60
C GLN A 119 -10.85 13.13 5.74
N ASP A 120 -9.96 12.17 6.00
CA ASP A 120 -8.54 12.42 6.23
C ASP A 120 -7.70 12.27 4.95
N PHE A 121 -8.34 12.11 3.78
CA PHE A 121 -7.67 11.77 2.52
C PHE A 121 -6.60 12.77 2.08
N SER A 122 -6.81 14.08 2.32
CA SER A 122 -5.80 15.09 1.98
C SER A 122 -4.53 14.91 2.82
N ALA A 123 -4.68 14.77 4.13
CA ALA A 123 -3.55 14.54 5.04
C ALA A 123 -2.88 13.18 4.78
N LEU A 124 -3.69 12.15 4.51
CA LEU A 124 -3.20 10.82 4.16
C LEU A 124 -2.40 10.84 2.85
N ARG A 125 -2.87 11.54 1.81
CA ARG A 125 -2.14 11.72 0.55
C ARG A 125 -0.78 12.37 0.78
N GLU A 126 -0.74 13.47 1.53
CA GLU A 126 0.52 14.18 1.81
C GLU A 126 1.50 13.30 2.58
N LYS A 127 1.03 12.64 3.63
CA LYS A 127 1.82 11.68 4.42
C LYS A 127 2.33 10.54 3.56
N LEU A 128 1.48 9.97 2.71
CA LEU A 128 1.84 8.87 1.81
C LEU A 128 2.88 9.30 0.77
N SER A 129 2.77 10.52 0.20
CA SER A 129 3.81 11.10 -0.66
C SER A 129 5.16 11.15 0.06
N ILE A 130 5.20 11.76 1.25
CA ILE A 130 6.42 11.96 2.03
C ILE A 130 7.08 10.61 2.35
N VAL A 131 6.28 9.67 2.85
CA VAL A 131 6.75 8.34 3.27
C VAL A 131 7.23 7.53 2.08
N THR A 132 6.49 7.53 0.96
CA THR A 132 6.89 6.81 -0.27
C THR A 132 8.19 7.38 -0.84
N ARG A 133 8.31 8.71 -0.91
CA ARG A 133 9.55 9.38 -1.35
C ARG A 133 10.73 9.03 -0.46
N ALA A 134 10.53 9.08 0.85
CA ALA A 134 11.59 8.77 1.80
C ALA A 134 11.99 7.29 1.75
N TRP A 135 11.04 6.38 1.50
CA TRP A 135 11.31 4.97 1.27
C TRP A 135 12.11 4.74 -0.02
N PHE A 136 11.70 5.35 -1.15
CA PHE A 136 12.46 5.28 -2.40
C PHE A 136 13.87 5.89 -2.29
N ALA A 137 14.04 6.95 -1.50
CA ALA A 137 15.33 7.59 -1.26
C ALA A 137 16.34 6.69 -0.54
N GLN A 138 15.88 5.64 0.16
CA GLN A 138 16.78 4.64 0.76
C GLN A 138 17.46 3.77 -0.29
N LYS A 139 16.85 3.62 -1.48
CA LYS A 139 17.35 2.81 -2.60
C LYS A 139 17.58 1.32 -2.25
N ASP A 140 17.02 0.85 -1.14
CA ASP A 140 16.99 -0.55 -0.70
C ASP A 140 15.58 -0.88 -0.20
N PHE A 141 14.77 -1.51 -1.06
CA PHE A 141 13.36 -1.79 -0.75
C PHE A 141 13.13 -2.90 0.28
N ARG A 142 14.20 -3.56 0.75
CA ARG A 142 14.11 -4.52 1.84
C ARG A 142 13.88 -3.83 3.18
N ASP A 143 14.28 -2.56 3.31
CA ASP A 143 14.01 -1.73 4.48
C ASP A 143 12.60 -1.12 4.36
N ILE A 144 11.66 -1.68 5.12
CA ILE A 144 10.26 -1.21 5.18
C ILE A 144 9.93 -0.50 6.51
N GLU A 145 10.94 -0.23 7.35
CA GLU A 145 10.73 0.32 8.71
C GLU A 145 10.01 1.67 8.64
N ILE A 146 10.37 2.51 7.67
CA ILE A 146 9.72 3.83 7.48
C ILE A 146 8.22 3.71 7.20
N LEU A 147 7.81 2.64 6.49
CA LEU A 147 6.40 2.39 6.17
C LEU A 147 5.65 1.90 7.43
N GLN A 148 6.28 1.05 8.25
CA GLN A 148 5.73 0.57 9.51
C GLN A 148 5.52 1.71 10.52
N VAL A 149 6.50 2.61 10.63
CA VAL A 149 6.41 3.81 11.48
C VAL A 149 5.31 4.75 11.00
N ALA A 150 5.12 4.88 9.68
CA ALA A 150 4.07 5.73 9.13
C ALA A 150 2.66 5.26 9.53
N LEU A 151 2.41 3.95 9.58
CA LEU A 151 1.14 3.40 10.04
C LEU A 151 0.94 3.57 11.56
N SER A 152 2.01 3.32 12.33
CA SER A 152 1.97 3.35 13.80
C SER A 152 1.77 4.74 14.40
N ARG A 153 2.06 5.80 13.62
CA ARG A 153 1.98 7.21 14.05
C ARG A 153 0.64 7.89 13.73
N GLU A 154 -0.44 7.17 13.50
CA GLU A 154 -1.77 7.77 13.58
C GLU A 154 -1.99 8.26 15.03
N PRO A 155 -2.04 9.58 15.29
CA PRO A 155 -2.41 10.05 16.62
C PRO A 155 -3.85 9.63 16.86
N GLY A 156 -4.08 8.96 17.99
CA GLY A 156 -5.35 8.32 18.31
C GLY A 156 -6.57 9.24 18.24
N GLY A 157 -7.71 8.59 17.95
CA GLY A 157 -9.01 8.70 18.63
C GLY A 157 -9.49 10.06 19.13
#